data_AF-A0A1W9VIW2-F1
#
_entry.id   AF-A0A1W9VIW2-F1
#
_cell.length_a   1.000
_cell.length_b   1.000
_cell.length_c   1.000
_cell.angle_alpha   90.00
_cell.angle_beta   90.00
_cell.angle_gamma   90.00
#
_symmetry.space_group_name_H-M   'P 1'
#
loop_
_entity.id
_entity.type
_entity.pdbx_description
1 polymer ?
#
loop_
_entity_poly.entity_id
_entity_poly.type
_entity_poly.pdbx_seq_one_letter_code
_entity_poly.pdbx_strand_id
1 'polypeptide(L)'
;MFYGKLLHHPDLDDSRQVNYARSVTTDYRTRLRTDMEHLRNWTQDWGIEQPANLRGFTFGDLPAGGEPAAEINIPYVARTGTQVRYLYSSNTGSYLRFMGDTPHLDANTGQQAGVENVIVQYVHHEVTDMVEDSLGSKGFRMNLFGSGEATLFRDGVAFSGTWRSDTQGDTPRFFDQSGSEIPLKPGHTWISVVPEGYEKVTW
;
A
#
# COMPACT_ATOMS: atom_id res chain seq x y z
N MET A 1 31.23 16.61 -26.50
CA MET A 1 32.05 16.23 -25.34
C MET A 1 31.74 17.21 -24.21
N PHE A 2 30.75 16.89 -23.38
CA PHE A 2 30.48 17.58 -22.12
C PHE A 2 30.47 16.50 -21.04
N TYR A 3 31.61 16.36 -20.38
CA TYR A 3 31.73 15.65 -19.11
C TYR A 3 31.23 16.60 -18.03
N GLY A 4 30.28 16.18 -17.20
CA GLY A 4 29.76 17.01 -16.11
C GLY A 4 28.88 16.21 -15.15
N LYS A 5 29.53 15.56 -14.17
CA LYS A 5 28.97 14.85 -13.02
C LYS A 5 27.89 13.80 -13.33
N LEU A 6 28.36 12.56 -13.47
CA LEU A 6 27.66 11.42 -12.87
C LEU A 6 27.54 11.72 -11.37
N LEU A 7 26.42 12.30 -10.95
CA LEU A 7 25.99 12.17 -9.56
C LEU A 7 25.74 10.67 -9.38
N HIS A 8 26.72 9.95 -8.85
CA HIS A 8 26.46 8.65 -8.26
C HIS A 8 25.42 8.90 -7.17
N HIS A 9 24.15 8.63 -7.48
CA HIS A 9 23.14 8.54 -6.47
C HIS A 9 23.64 7.47 -5.48
N PRO A 10 23.75 7.79 -4.18
CA PRO A 10 24.01 6.80 -3.16
C PRO A 10 22.88 5.79 -3.28
N ASP A 11 23.25 4.57 -3.62
CA ASP A 11 22.33 3.45 -3.66
C ASP A 11 21.89 3.24 -2.21
N LEU A 12 20.61 3.52 -1.92
CA LEU A 12 20.04 3.30 -0.60
C LEU A 12 20.20 1.82 -0.18
N ASP A 13 20.35 0.92 -1.15
CA ASP A 13 20.55 -0.51 -0.95
C ASP A 13 22.03 -0.93 -0.85
N ASP A 14 22.99 0.00 -1.01
CA ASP A 14 24.40 -0.28 -0.74
C ASP A 14 24.66 -0.32 0.75
N SER A 15 24.73 -1.53 1.30
CA SER A 15 25.10 -1.80 2.70
C SER A 15 26.44 -1.22 3.16
N ARG A 16 27.28 -0.69 2.25
CA ARG A 16 28.52 0.03 2.56
C ARG A 16 28.30 1.53 2.79
N GLN A 17 27.15 2.07 2.38
CA GLN A 17 26.74 3.47 2.56
C GLN A 17 25.68 3.58 3.66
N VAL A 18 26.12 3.54 4.91
CA VAL A 18 25.24 3.56 6.10
C VAL A 18 24.77 4.95 6.53
N ASN A 19 25.01 5.99 5.71
CA ASN A 19 24.65 7.36 6.09
C ASN A 19 23.13 7.58 6.17
N TYR A 20 22.35 6.76 5.46
CA TYR A 20 20.90 6.90 5.35
C TYR A 20 20.14 5.59 5.64
N ALA A 21 20.85 4.52 5.99
CA ALA A 21 20.30 3.21 6.28
C ALA A 21 21.22 2.40 7.20
N ARG A 22 20.66 1.40 7.89
CA ARG A 22 21.38 0.46 8.75
C ARG A 22 21.12 -0.98 8.32
N SER A 23 22.14 -1.82 8.49
CA SER A 23 21.99 -3.28 8.36
C SER A 23 21.65 -3.88 9.72
N VAL A 24 20.47 -4.48 9.87
CA VAL A 24 19.99 -5.07 11.13
C VAL A 24 20.18 -6.59 11.21
N THR A 25 20.42 -7.26 10.09
CA THR A 25 20.70 -8.70 10.04
C THR A 25 21.80 -9.02 9.02
N THR A 26 22.20 -10.30 8.92
CA THR A 26 23.10 -10.79 7.87
C THR A 26 22.38 -11.29 6.63
N ASP A 27 21.06 -11.53 6.70
CA ASP A 27 20.27 -11.95 5.55
C ASP A 27 20.07 -10.78 4.59
N TYR A 28 20.70 -10.86 3.42
CA TYR A 28 20.67 -9.79 2.42
C TYR A 28 19.26 -9.39 2.00
N ARG A 29 18.26 -10.27 2.15
CA ARG A 29 16.86 -10.02 1.77
C ARG A 29 16.11 -9.08 2.71
N THR A 30 16.52 -8.97 3.97
CA THR A 30 15.74 -8.26 5.02
C THR A 30 16.57 -7.34 5.90
N ARG A 31 17.89 -7.27 5.66
CA ARG A 31 18.83 -6.57 6.52
C ARG A 31 18.77 -5.06 6.45
N LEU A 32 18.36 -4.46 5.33
CA LEU A 32 18.43 -3.02 5.16
C LEU A 32 17.21 -2.33 5.75
N ARG A 33 17.42 -1.31 6.59
CA ARG A 33 16.38 -0.50 7.23
C ARG A 33 16.79 0.98 7.23
N THR A 34 15.83 1.89 7.25
CA THR A 34 16.05 3.31 7.57
C THR A 34 15.12 3.74 8.70
N ASP A 35 15.27 4.97 9.16
CA ASP A 35 14.38 5.63 10.11
C ASP A 35 14.21 7.12 9.74
N MET A 36 13.36 7.82 10.50
CA MET A 36 13.01 9.21 10.19
C MET A 36 14.22 10.16 10.27
N GLU A 37 15.18 9.90 11.15
CA GLU A 37 16.37 10.75 11.28
C GLU A 37 17.25 10.60 10.02
N HIS A 38 17.56 9.36 9.65
CA HIS A 38 18.37 9.06 8.47
C HIS A 38 17.69 9.55 7.17
N LEU A 39 16.37 9.40 7.06
CA LEU A 39 15.62 9.92 5.91
C LEU A 39 15.66 11.45 5.83
N ARG A 40 15.59 12.16 6.97
CA ARG A 40 15.68 13.63 7.00
C ARG A 40 17.08 14.12 6.63
N ASN A 41 18.12 13.44 7.12
CA ASN A 41 19.49 13.74 6.72
C ASN A 41 19.66 13.59 5.20
N TRP A 42 19.10 12.51 4.62
CA TRP A 42 19.08 12.33 3.17
C TRP A 42 18.34 13.47 2.45
N THR A 43 17.13 13.84 2.87
CA THR A 43 16.41 14.92 2.18
C THR A 43 17.10 16.27 2.28
N GLN A 44 17.82 16.53 3.38
CA GLN A 44 18.58 17.76 3.61
C GLN A 44 19.86 17.81 2.78
N ASP A 45 20.66 16.74 2.78
CA ASP A 45 21.91 16.66 2.01
C ASP A 45 21.67 16.84 0.50
N TRP A 46 20.49 16.42 0.03
CA TRP A 46 20.07 16.56 -1.36
C TRP A 46 19.27 17.84 -1.65
N GLY A 47 18.91 18.62 -0.63
CA GLY A 47 18.13 19.84 -0.78
C GLY A 47 16.76 19.63 -1.43
N ILE A 48 16.16 18.46 -1.24
CA ILE A 48 14.87 18.05 -1.83
C ILE A 48 13.71 18.05 -0.83
N GLU A 49 13.99 18.44 0.42
CA GLU A 49 12.94 18.58 1.43
C GLU A 49 12.00 19.72 1.04
N GLN A 50 10.75 19.36 0.72
CA GLN A 50 9.71 20.31 0.34
C GLN A 50 8.38 19.95 1.01
N PRO A 51 7.56 20.95 1.38
CA PRO A 51 6.19 20.69 1.81
C PRO A 51 5.41 19.97 0.70
N ALA A 52 4.75 18.87 1.06
CA ALA A 52 3.84 18.21 0.15
C ALA A 52 2.49 18.95 0.14
N ASN A 53 1.99 19.29 -1.05
CA ASN A 53 0.62 19.78 -1.23
C ASN A 53 -0.24 18.63 -1.75
N LEU A 54 -0.77 17.84 -0.83
CA LEU A 54 -1.60 16.69 -1.14
C LEU A 54 -3.03 16.94 -0.68
N ARG A 55 -3.99 16.56 -1.52
CA ARG A 55 -5.37 16.45 -1.07
C ARG A 55 -5.50 15.21 -0.17
N GLY A 56 -5.96 15.38 1.06
CA GLY A 56 -6.26 14.26 1.95
C GLY A 56 -7.49 13.45 1.52
N PHE A 57 -7.67 12.29 2.15
CA PHE A 57 -8.91 11.53 2.05
C PHE A 57 -10.09 12.27 2.71
N THR A 58 -11.30 11.92 2.29
CA THR A 58 -12.54 12.36 2.95
C THR A 58 -12.81 11.46 4.15
N PHE A 59 -13.08 12.03 5.31
CA PHE A 59 -13.37 11.32 6.56
C PHE A 59 -14.74 11.69 7.10
N GLY A 60 -15.40 10.76 7.80
CA GLY A 60 -16.71 11.02 8.39
C GLY A 60 -17.35 9.80 9.04
N ASP A 61 -18.61 9.97 9.44
CA ASP A 61 -19.45 8.92 10.01
C ASP A 61 -19.68 7.78 9.02
N LEU A 62 -20.10 6.62 9.54
CA LEU A 62 -20.43 5.45 8.74
C LEU A 62 -21.57 5.78 7.75
N PRO A 63 -21.33 5.73 6.42
CA PRO A 63 -22.39 5.94 5.45
C PRO A 63 -23.44 4.82 5.51
N ALA A 64 -24.66 5.13 5.10
CA ALA A 64 -25.73 4.14 5.00
C ALA A 64 -25.48 3.15 3.85
N GLY A 65 -26.07 1.94 3.96
CA GLY A 65 -25.90 0.88 2.98
C GLY A 65 -24.69 -0.01 3.26
N GLY A 66 -24.16 -0.63 2.21
CA GLY A 66 -23.07 -1.60 2.31
C GLY A 66 -23.51 -2.99 2.75
N GLU A 67 -22.58 -3.94 2.67
CA GLU A 67 -22.81 -5.35 3.00
C GLU A 67 -21.96 -5.74 4.22
N PRO A 68 -22.44 -6.64 5.10
CA PRO A 68 -21.64 -7.16 6.21
C PRO A 68 -20.31 -7.74 5.71
N ALA A 69 -19.20 -7.37 6.36
CA ALA A 69 -17.84 -7.73 5.99
C ALA A 69 -16.97 -7.87 7.23
N ALA A 70 -17.29 -8.85 8.08
CA ALA A 70 -16.53 -9.12 9.31
C ALA A 70 -15.18 -9.80 9.02
N GLU A 71 -15.03 -10.42 7.85
CA GLU A 71 -13.80 -11.01 7.36
C GLU A 71 -13.55 -10.51 5.93
N ILE A 72 -12.30 -10.33 5.55
CA ILE A 72 -11.91 -9.98 4.17
C ILE A 72 -10.79 -10.91 3.76
N ASN A 73 -10.94 -11.58 2.61
CA ASN A 73 -9.91 -12.43 2.04
C ASN A 73 -9.46 -11.87 0.69
N ILE A 74 -8.18 -11.52 0.60
CA ILE A 74 -7.53 -11.04 -0.62
C ILE A 74 -6.58 -12.15 -1.10
N PRO A 75 -6.94 -12.90 -2.15
CA PRO A 75 -6.23 -14.10 -2.56
C PRO A 75 -4.99 -13.76 -3.39
N TYR A 76 -4.07 -12.94 -2.86
CA TYR A 76 -2.73 -12.81 -3.45
C TYR A 76 -2.10 -14.21 -3.59
N VAL A 77 -1.44 -14.45 -4.73
CA VAL A 77 -0.96 -15.76 -5.23
C VAL A 77 -0.97 -16.87 -4.18
N ALA A 78 -1.86 -17.84 -4.35
CA ALA A 78 -1.96 -18.97 -3.44
C ALA A 78 -0.63 -19.73 -3.33
N ARG A 79 -0.37 -20.30 -2.15
CA ARG A 79 0.79 -21.19 -1.84
C ARG A 79 2.17 -20.53 -1.72
N THR A 80 2.25 -19.20 -1.76
CA THR A 80 3.49 -18.44 -1.46
C THR A 80 3.54 -17.96 -0.01
N GLY A 81 2.45 -18.13 0.77
CA GLY A 81 2.29 -17.52 2.08
C GLY A 81 1.92 -16.03 2.03
N THR A 82 1.58 -15.51 0.85
CA THR A 82 1.20 -14.09 0.67
C THR A 82 -0.30 -13.84 0.74
N GLN A 83 -1.13 -14.86 0.99
CA GLN A 83 -2.57 -14.66 1.18
C GLN A 83 -2.80 -13.69 2.34
N VAL A 84 -3.65 -12.69 2.10
CA VAL A 84 -3.95 -11.66 3.09
C VAL A 84 -5.39 -11.85 3.55
N ARG A 85 -5.57 -11.85 4.86
CA ARG A 85 -6.87 -11.90 5.49
C ARG A 85 -6.99 -10.80 6.53
N TYR A 86 -8.18 -10.23 6.66
CA TYR A 86 -8.51 -9.29 7.72
C TYR A 86 -9.69 -9.79 8.53
N LEU A 87 -9.64 -9.61 9.85
CA LEU A 87 -10.76 -9.87 10.74
C LEU A 87 -11.16 -8.59 11.46
N TYR A 88 -12.43 -8.22 11.37
CA TYR A 88 -12.96 -7.07 12.06
C TYR A 88 -13.06 -7.33 13.57
N SER A 89 -12.53 -6.40 14.36
CA SER A 89 -12.63 -6.37 15.81
C SER A 89 -13.52 -5.20 16.21
N SER A 90 -14.73 -5.47 16.70
CA SER A 90 -15.64 -4.44 17.21
C SER A 90 -15.10 -3.75 18.46
N ASN A 91 -14.24 -4.42 19.23
CA ASN A 91 -13.60 -3.86 20.43
C ASN A 91 -12.66 -2.70 20.10
N THR A 92 -11.94 -2.80 18.97
CA THR A 92 -10.98 -1.79 18.51
C THR A 92 -11.53 -0.95 17.37
N GLY A 93 -12.63 -1.37 16.75
CA GLY A 93 -13.22 -0.73 15.58
C GLY A 93 -12.31 -0.82 14.35
N SER A 94 -11.50 -1.87 14.24
CA SER A 94 -10.44 -2.02 13.24
C SER A 94 -10.38 -3.44 12.67
N TYR A 95 -9.81 -3.57 11.49
CA TYR A 95 -9.49 -4.83 10.83
C TYR A 95 -8.07 -5.29 11.19
N LEU A 96 -7.95 -6.45 11.83
CA LEU A 96 -6.68 -7.08 12.19
C LEU A 96 -6.14 -7.88 11.00
N ARG A 97 -4.91 -7.58 10.58
CA ARG A 97 -4.29 -8.17 9.39
C ARG A 97 -3.60 -9.50 9.69
N PHE A 98 -3.80 -10.46 8.81
CA PHE A 98 -3.10 -11.74 8.76
C PHE A 98 -2.41 -11.88 7.42
N MET A 99 -1.24 -12.51 7.42
CA MET A 99 -0.48 -12.84 6.22
C MET A 99 0.02 -14.28 6.34
N GLY A 100 -0.24 -15.10 5.33
CA GLY A 100 0.12 -16.52 5.39
C GLY A 100 -0.56 -17.23 6.58
N ASP A 101 -1.80 -16.84 6.90
CA ASP A 101 -2.59 -17.33 8.05
C ASP A 101 -2.02 -17.02 9.44
N THR A 102 -0.97 -16.21 9.53
CA THR A 102 -0.39 -15.75 10.79
C THR A 102 -0.70 -14.28 11.06
N PRO A 103 -0.85 -13.85 12.33
CA PRO A 103 -0.96 -12.44 12.67
C PRO A 103 0.20 -11.64 12.07
N HIS A 104 -0.09 -10.57 11.33
CA HIS A 104 0.94 -9.72 10.77
C HIS A 104 1.42 -8.74 11.84
N LEU A 105 2.56 -9.03 12.47
CA LEU A 105 3.09 -8.25 13.59
C LEU A 105 4.05 -7.15 13.11
N ASP A 106 3.96 -5.97 13.72
CA ASP A 106 5.01 -4.97 13.64
C ASP A 106 6.22 -5.45 14.45
N ALA A 107 7.38 -5.59 13.80
CA ALA A 107 8.60 -6.09 14.42
C ALA A 107 9.16 -5.16 15.51
N ASN A 108 8.82 -3.87 15.52
CA ASN A 108 9.30 -2.92 16.54
C ASN A 108 8.51 -3.01 17.84
N THR A 109 7.21 -3.36 17.75
CA THR A 109 6.29 -3.30 18.90
C THR A 109 5.76 -4.68 19.30
N GLY A 110 5.84 -5.67 18.42
CA GLY A 110 5.22 -6.98 18.58
C GLY A 110 3.69 -6.95 18.47
N GLN A 111 3.09 -5.80 18.17
CA GLN A 111 1.65 -5.65 18.05
C GLN A 111 1.17 -6.08 16.67
N GLN A 112 -0.01 -6.69 16.60
CA GLN A 112 -0.62 -7.02 15.31
C GLN A 112 -1.06 -5.75 14.59
N ALA A 113 -0.77 -5.67 13.29
CA ALA A 113 -1.24 -4.60 12.43
C ALA A 113 -2.77 -4.59 12.38
N GLY A 114 -3.36 -3.48 12.82
CA GLY A 114 -4.80 -3.20 12.75
C GLY A 114 -5.03 -1.90 12.00
N VAL A 115 -6.05 -1.87 11.14
CA VAL A 115 -6.42 -0.67 10.36
C VAL A 115 -7.92 -0.43 10.39
N GLU A 116 -8.33 0.82 10.52
CA GLU A 116 -9.73 1.22 10.54
C GLU A 116 -10.40 1.07 9.16
N ASN A 117 -9.62 1.20 8.09
CA ASN A 117 -10.08 1.06 6.72
C ASN A 117 -9.20 0.09 5.94
N VAL A 118 -9.83 -0.80 5.17
CA VAL A 118 -9.17 -1.58 4.11
C VAL A 118 -9.79 -1.16 2.79
N ILE A 119 -8.97 -0.93 1.77
CA ILE A 119 -9.44 -0.60 0.43
C ILE A 119 -8.82 -1.57 -0.54
N VAL A 120 -9.64 -2.22 -1.36
CA VAL A 120 -9.17 -2.99 -2.51
C VAL A 120 -9.36 -2.12 -3.74
N GLN A 121 -8.24 -1.78 -4.39
CA GLN A 121 -8.21 -0.95 -5.59
C GLN A 121 -7.86 -1.82 -6.80
N TYR A 122 -8.82 -1.96 -7.73
CA TYR A 122 -8.63 -2.74 -8.94
C TYR A 122 -8.03 -1.84 -10.03
N VAL A 123 -6.83 -2.19 -10.51
CA VAL A 123 -6.10 -1.37 -11.48
C VAL A 123 -5.62 -2.19 -12.66
N HIS A 124 -5.40 -1.53 -13.79
CA HIS A 124 -4.84 -2.17 -14.96
C HIS A 124 -3.38 -2.58 -14.70
N HIS A 125 -3.08 -3.88 -14.86
CA HIS A 125 -1.73 -4.43 -14.79
C HIS A 125 -1.26 -4.77 -16.21
N GLU A 126 -0.16 -4.14 -16.64
CA GLU A 126 0.49 -4.40 -17.91
C GLU A 126 1.76 -5.24 -17.67
N VAL A 127 1.85 -6.40 -18.32
CA VAL A 127 3.11 -7.15 -18.36
C VAL A 127 4.08 -6.40 -19.26
N THR A 128 5.23 -6.04 -18.73
CA THR A 128 6.28 -5.35 -19.49
C THR A 128 7.24 -6.35 -20.12
N ASP A 129 8.04 -5.92 -21.10
CA ASP A 129 9.10 -6.76 -21.67
C ASP A 129 10.41 -6.75 -20.84
N MET A 130 10.42 -6.07 -19.70
CA MET A 130 11.56 -6.07 -18.79
C MET A 130 11.62 -7.37 -18.01
N VAL A 131 12.75 -8.07 -18.09
CA VAL A 131 13.04 -9.29 -17.32
C VAL A 131 13.66 -8.89 -15.98
N GLU A 132 12.99 -9.23 -14.89
CA GLU A 132 13.34 -8.82 -13.51
C GLU A 132 14.18 -9.85 -12.77
N ASP A 133 14.26 -11.09 -13.26
CA ASP A 133 15.05 -12.14 -12.63
C ASP A 133 15.75 -13.07 -13.64
N SER A 134 16.68 -13.87 -13.13
CA SER A 134 17.41 -14.87 -13.92
C SER A 134 16.54 -16.01 -14.46
N LEU A 135 15.28 -16.13 -14.00
CA LEU A 135 14.32 -17.13 -14.42
C LEU A 135 13.42 -16.64 -15.56
N GLY A 136 13.55 -15.38 -15.97
CA GLY A 136 12.78 -14.80 -17.07
C GLY A 136 11.45 -14.17 -16.64
N SER A 137 11.22 -13.97 -15.34
CA SER A 137 10.01 -13.29 -14.86
C SER A 137 9.95 -11.86 -15.41
N LYS A 138 8.82 -11.51 -16.01
CA LYS A 138 8.58 -10.17 -16.55
C LYS A 138 8.06 -9.23 -15.46
N GLY A 139 8.48 -7.97 -15.51
CA GLY A 139 7.99 -6.92 -14.64
C GLY A 139 6.55 -6.54 -14.95
N PHE A 140 5.83 -6.02 -13.95
CA PHE A 140 4.48 -5.48 -14.11
C PHE A 140 4.49 -3.97 -13.94
N ARG A 141 3.80 -3.28 -14.85
CA ARG A 141 3.44 -1.87 -14.69
C ARG A 141 1.99 -1.80 -14.22
N MET A 142 1.76 -1.12 -13.10
CA MET A 142 0.42 -0.87 -12.55
C MET A 142 0.02 0.56 -12.87
N ASN A 143 -1.15 0.77 -13.46
CA ASN A 143 -1.66 2.12 -13.73
C ASN A 143 -2.43 2.66 -12.51
N LEU A 144 -1.78 3.53 -11.72
CA LEU A 144 -2.32 4.06 -10.46
C LEU A 144 -3.05 5.41 -10.61
N PHE A 145 -3.14 5.94 -11.81
CA PHE A 145 -3.94 7.13 -12.13
C PHE A 145 -4.97 6.79 -13.22
N GLY A 146 -6.06 7.56 -13.29
CA GLY A 146 -7.26 7.19 -14.03
C GLY A 146 -8.38 6.78 -13.07
N SER A 147 -9.10 5.71 -13.41
CA SER A 147 -10.23 5.23 -12.61
C SER A 147 -10.42 3.73 -12.75
N GLY A 148 -11.06 3.11 -11.76
CA GLY A 148 -11.40 1.69 -11.79
C GLY A 148 -12.33 1.31 -10.65
N GLU A 149 -12.62 0.02 -10.51
CA GLU A 149 -13.43 -0.49 -9.40
C GLU A 149 -12.67 -0.44 -8.08
N ALA A 150 -13.39 -0.21 -6.99
CA ALA A 150 -12.85 -0.31 -5.65
C ALA A 150 -13.88 -0.91 -4.68
N THR A 151 -13.38 -1.60 -3.67
CA THR A 151 -14.18 -2.00 -2.51
C THR A 151 -13.54 -1.42 -1.26
N LEU A 152 -14.32 -0.66 -0.50
CA LEU A 152 -13.90 -0.04 0.74
C LEU A 152 -14.54 -0.76 1.91
N PHE A 153 -13.73 -1.14 2.89
CA PHE A 153 -14.15 -1.84 4.10
C PHE A 153 -13.86 -0.97 5.32
N ARG A 154 -14.88 -0.73 6.14
CA ARG A 154 -14.75 -0.03 7.44
C ARG A 154 -15.88 -0.47 8.35
N ASP A 155 -15.64 -0.43 9.66
CA ASP A 155 -16.67 -0.72 10.68
C ASP A 155 -17.38 -2.08 10.51
N GLY A 156 -16.73 -3.08 9.88
CA GLY A 156 -17.33 -4.39 9.62
C GLY A 156 -18.27 -4.43 8.40
N VAL A 157 -18.20 -3.42 7.52
CA VAL A 157 -19.08 -3.25 6.36
C VAL A 157 -18.25 -3.00 5.10
N ALA A 158 -18.67 -3.58 3.97
CA ALA A 158 -18.10 -3.36 2.64
C ALA A 158 -18.97 -2.42 1.80
N PHE A 159 -18.32 -1.50 1.12
CA PHE A 159 -18.91 -0.55 0.19
C PHE A 159 -18.27 -0.75 -1.19
N SER A 160 -19.05 -1.26 -2.13
CA SER A 160 -18.66 -1.34 -3.53
C SER A 160 -18.72 0.04 -4.18
N GLY A 161 -17.71 0.39 -4.96
CA GLY A 161 -17.60 1.70 -5.57
C GLY A 161 -16.53 1.76 -6.66
N THR A 162 -16.04 2.96 -6.90
CA THR A 162 -14.97 3.24 -7.87
C THR A 162 -13.88 4.08 -7.23
N TRP A 163 -12.66 3.99 -7.74
CA TRP A 163 -11.60 4.94 -7.44
C TRP A 163 -11.36 5.87 -8.63
N ARG A 164 -10.85 7.08 -8.36
CA ARG A 164 -10.35 8.01 -9.37
C ARG A 164 -9.14 8.77 -8.86
N SER A 165 -8.13 8.90 -9.70
CA SER A 165 -6.97 9.77 -9.51
C SER A 165 -6.73 10.51 -10.84
N ASP A 166 -6.75 11.84 -10.81
CA ASP A 166 -6.82 12.65 -12.04
C ASP A 166 -5.47 12.75 -12.74
N THR A 167 -4.39 12.86 -11.97
CA THR A 167 -3.02 12.97 -12.48
C THR A 167 -2.04 12.07 -11.72
N GLN A 168 -0.87 11.84 -12.31
CA GLN A 168 0.18 11.06 -11.65
C GLN A 168 0.62 11.74 -10.36
N GLY A 169 0.52 11.01 -9.24
CA GLY A 169 0.88 11.50 -7.91
C GLY A 169 -0.29 12.02 -7.08
N ASP A 170 -1.49 12.14 -7.66
CA ASP A 170 -2.69 12.49 -6.90
C ASP A 170 -3.12 11.34 -5.98
N THR A 171 -3.55 11.72 -4.78
CA THR A 171 -4.20 10.81 -3.85
C THR A 171 -5.52 10.30 -4.47
N PRO A 172 -5.72 8.98 -4.60
CA PRO A 172 -6.95 8.44 -5.17
C PRO A 172 -8.14 8.78 -4.28
N ARG A 173 -9.29 9.00 -4.93
CA ARG A 173 -10.58 9.26 -4.29
C ARG A 173 -11.51 8.09 -4.55
N PHE A 174 -12.37 7.77 -3.59
CA PHE A 174 -13.25 6.60 -3.65
C PHE A 174 -14.69 7.05 -3.63
N PHE A 175 -15.50 6.56 -4.57
CA PHE A 175 -16.86 7.02 -4.81
C PHE A 175 -17.85 5.86 -4.75
N ASP A 176 -19.04 6.14 -4.24
CA ASP A 176 -20.18 5.24 -4.30
C ASP A 176 -20.85 5.26 -5.69
N GLN A 177 -21.92 4.49 -5.83
CA GLN A 177 -22.70 4.41 -7.08
C GLN A 177 -23.43 5.71 -7.44
N SER A 178 -23.62 6.63 -6.49
CA SER A 178 -24.20 7.96 -6.73
C SER A 178 -23.17 8.98 -7.23
N GLY A 179 -21.88 8.63 -7.18
CA GLY A 179 -20.77 9.54 -7.49
C GLY A 179 -20.34 10.40 -6.30
N SER A 180 -20.80 10.09 -5.09
CA SER A 180 -20.38 10.78 -3.86
C SER A 180 -19.16 10.09 -3.27
N GLU A 181 -18.24 10.85 -2.68
CA GLU A 181 -17.07 10.25 -2.02
C GLU A 181 -17.50 9.44 -0.79
N ILE A 182 -17.00 8.20 -0.67
CA ILE A 182 -17.23 7.35 0.49
C ILE A 182 -16.30 7.83 1.61
N PRO A 183 -16.82 8.32 2.75
CA PRO A 183 -15.97 8.80 3.84
C PRO A 183 -15.25 7.63 4.51
N LEU A 184 -13.95 7.78 4.74
CA LEU A 184 -13.15 6.88 5.56
C LEU A 184 -13.40 7.12 7.05
N LYS A 185 -13.20 6.08 7.85
CA LYS A 185 -13.08 6.22 9.31
C LYS A 185 -11.76 6.91 9.63
N PRO A 186 -11.73 7.91 10.53
CA PRO A 186 -10.47 8.46 11.02
C PRO A 186 -9.59 7.34 11.61
N GLY A 187 -8.36 7.20 11.09
CA GLY A 187 -7.46 6.12 11.47
C GLY A 187 -6.54 5.71 10.33
N HIS A 188 -5.97 4.52 10.46
CA HIS A 188 -5.10 3.91 9.47
C HIS A 188 -5.92 3.32 8.32
N THR A 189 -5.36 3.43 7.12
CA THR A 189 -5.95 2.87 5.90
C THR A 189 -4.93 1.98 5.22
N TRP A 190 -5.34 0.75 4.89
CA TRP A 190 -4.55 -0.14 4.04
C TRP A 190 -5.15 -0.21 2.65
N ILE A 191 -4.39 0.18 1.62
CA ILE A 191 -4.81 0.05 0.22
C ILE A 191 -4.11 -1.15 -0.40
N SER A 192 -4.89 -2.16 -0.75
CA SER A 192 -4.47 -3.34 -1.50
C SER A 192 -4.77 -3.15 -2.98
N VAL A 193 -3.72 -3.00 -3.77
CA VAL A 193 -3.82 -2.92 -5.23
C VAL A 193 -3.89 -4.34 -5.80
N VAL A 194 -4.85 -4.60 -6.68
CA VAL A 194 -5.05 -5.89 -7.36
C VAL A 194 -5.34 -5.65 -8.85
N PRO A 195 -5.06 -6.61 -9.74
CA PRO A 195 -5.37 -6.43 -11.16
C PRO A 195 -6.88 -6.42 -11.42
N GLU A 196 -7.28 -5.79 -12.51
CA GLU A 196 -8.63 -5.95 -13.07
C GLU A 196 -8.93 -7.43 -13.35
N GLY A 197 -10.15 -7.87 -13.04
CA GLY A 197 -10.57 -9.25 -13.25
C GLY A 197 -9.83 -10.28 -12.37
N TYR A 198 -9.14 -9.84 -11.31
CA TYR A 198 -8.50 -10.74 -10.36
C TYR A 198 -9.51 -11.68 -9.68
N GLU A 199 -9.00 -12.79 -9.12
CA GLU A 199 -9.83 -13.67 -8.29
C GLU A 199 -10.57 -12.83 -7.24
N LYS A 200 -11.87 -13.09 -7.14
CA LYS A 200 -12.78 -12.21 -6.42
C LYS A 200 -12.39 -12.17 -4.94
N VAL A 201 -12.04 -10.97 -4.45
CA VAL A 201 -11.95 -10.70 -3.01
C VAL A 201 -13.28 -11.08 -2.37
N THR A 202 -13.23 -11.83 -1.27
CA THR A 202 -14.43 -12.27 -0.55
C THR A 202 -14.54 -11.62 0.82
N TRP A 203 -15.77 -11.43 1.27
CA TRP A 203 -16.14 -10.90 2.58
C TRP A 203 -17.53 -11.40 2.99
#